data_AF-M7SNN0-F1
#
_entry.id   AF-M7SNN0-F1
#
_cell.length_a   1.000
_cell.length_b   1.000
_cell.length_c   1.000
_cell.angle_alpha   90.00
_cell.angle_beta   90.00
_cell.angle_gamma   90.00
#
_symmetry.space_group_name_H-M   'P 1'
#
loop_
_entity.id
_entity.type
_entity.pdbx_description
1 polymer ?
#
loop_
_entity_poly.entity_id
_entity_poly.type
_entity_poly.pdbx_seq_one_letter_code
_entity_poly.pdbx_strand_id
1 'polypeptide(L)'
;MGDATIESPSWRLVEVGRIVLVQGNTPYTGRIAAIVEIIDHKRALIDGPSSDPKLVVPRQAIRLTDVLLTHFTIPKLPRAARTGTLQAAWEEAAIDNKWKEGNWAKRKEQGERRKALTDFDRFKVLRLKKQRRFEQRKALSKIQASA
;
A
#
# COMPACT_ATOMS: atom_id res chain seq x y z
N MET A 1 38.71 15.49 -5.10
CA MET A 1 38.24 14.30 -4.37
C MET A 1 36.75 14.48 -4.20
N GLY A 2 35.94 13.59 -4.76
CA GLY A 2 34.50 13.60 -4.51
C GLY A 2 34.26 12.86 -3.20
N ASP A 3 33.87 13.58 -2.16
CA ASP A 3 33.59 12.97 -0.86
C ASP A 3 32.37 12.06 -1.01
N ALA A 4 32.52 10.78 -0.67
CA ALA A 4 31.41 9.85 -0.67
C ALA A 4 30.50 10.16 0.54
N THR A 5 29.27 10.59 0.27
CA THR A 5 28.25 10.78 1.30
C THR A 5 27.79 9.41 1.80
N ILE A 6 28.23 9.01 3.00
CA ILE A 6 27.77 7.79 3.64
C ILE A 6 26.42 8.08 4.31
N GLU A 7 25.33 7.68 3.65
CA GLU A 7 23.99 7.77 4.22
C GLU A 7 23.63 6.50 5.00
N SER A 8 23.04 6.67 6.18
CA SER A 8 22.52 5.54 6.95
C SER A 8 21.35 4.87 6.22
N PRO A 9 21.25 3.53 6.25
CA PRO A 9 20.15 2.84 5.59
C PRO A 9 18.80 3.21 6.22
N SER A 10 17.88 3.72 5.41
CA SER A 10 16.54 4.10 5.86
C SER A 10 15.63 2.86 5.99
N TRP A 11 15.83 2.05 7.03
CA TRP A 11 14.95 0.91 7.30
C TRP A 11 13.56 1.37 7.76
N ARG A 12 12.54 0.59 7.41
CA ARG A 12 11.19 0.81 7.95
C ARG A 12 11.16 0.21 9.35
N LEU A 13 10.92 1.06 10.34
CA LEU A 13 10.91 0.66 11.74
C LEU A 13 9.49 0.35 12.22
N VAL A 14 9.40 -0.53 13.21
CA VAL A 14 8.19 -0.74 14.01
C VAL A 14 8.12 0.41 15.01
N GLU A 15 7.26 1.39 14.75
CA GLU A 15 7.13 2.60 15.55
C GLU A 15 5.66 3.04 15.60
N VAL A 16 5.32 3.82 16.63
CA VAL A 16 3.98 4.39 16.78
C VAL A 16 3.71 5.38 15.65
N GLY A 17 2.55 5.25 15.01
CA GLY A 17 2.15 6.05 13.84
C GLY A 17 2.55 5.44 12.49
N ARG A 18 3.36 4.38 12.46
CA ARG A 18 3.68 3.66 11.21
C ARG A 18 2.45 2.98 10.64
N ILE A 19 2.20 3.20 9.36
CA ILE A 19 1.12 2.51 8.65
C ILE A 19 1.60 1.13 8.22
N VAL A 20 0.78 0.13 8.52
CA VAL A 20 0.99 -1.27 8.19
C VAL A 20 -0.10 -1.78 7.28
N LEU A 21 0.27 -2.68 6.37
CA LEU A 21 -0.65 -3.48 5.59
C LEU A 21 -0.90 -4.79 6.33
N VAL A 22 -2.16 -5.07 6.67
CA VAL A 22 -2.55 -6.32 7.29
C VAL A 22 -2.47 -7.46 6.27
N GLN A 23 -1.80 -8.55 6.64
CA GLN A 23 -1.60 -9.75 5.84
C GLN A 23 -2.12 -11.00 6.57
N GLY A 24 -1.98 -12.15 5.91
CA GLY A 24 -2.28 -13.45 6.50
C GLY A 24 -3.77 -13.83 6.44
N ASN A 25 -4.17 -14.71 7.35
CA ASN A 25 -5.53 -15.23 7.44
C ASN A 25 -6.35 -14.44 8.47
N THR A 26 -6.58 -13.15 8.19
CA THR A 26 -7.45 -12.29 9.00
C THR A 26 -8.58 -11.75 8.11
N PRO A 27 -9.74 -11.39 8.67
CA PRO A 27 -10.82 -10.77 7.89
C PRO A 27 -10.44 -9.37 7.35
N TYR A 28 -9.33 -8.81 7.83
CA TYR A 28 -8.82 -7.48 7.47
C TYR A 28 -7.66 -7.53 6.47
N THR A 29 -7.37 -8.70 5.91
CA THR A 29 -6.25 -8.88 4.97
C THR A 29 -6.36 -7.94 3.77
N GLY A 30 -5.25 -7.24 3.49
CA GLY A 30 -5.16 -6.26 2.43
C GLY A 30 -5.77 -4.90 2.77
N ARG A 31 -6.10 -4.63 4.04
CA ARG A 31 -6.45 -3.31 4.58
C ARG A 31 -5.25 -2.71 5.31
N ILE A 32 -5.29 -1.40 5.54
CA ILE A 32 -4.23 -0.68 6.23
C ILE A 32 -4.66 -0.26 7.63
N ALA A 33 -3.69 -0.17 8.54
CA ALA A 33 -3.89 0.30 9.91
C ALA A 33 -2.63 1.02 10.39
N ALA A 34 -2.73 1.86 11.42
CA ALA A 34 -1.59 2.46 12.10
C ALA A 34 -1.21 1.61 13.32
N ILE A 35 0.09 1.51 13.61
CA ILE A 35 0.58 1.01 14.90
C ILE A 35 0.33 2.10 15.94
N VAL A 36 -0.46 1.80 16.95
CA VAL A 36 -0.81 2.74 18.02
C VAL A 36 0.06 2.52 19.25
N GLU A 37 0.41 1.26 19.51
CA GLU A 37 1.26 0.87 20.63
C GLU A 37 1.99 -0.44 20.30
N ILE A 38 3.20 -0.60 20.83
CA ILE A 38 3.97 -1.85 20.74
C ILE A 38 3.74 -2.61 22.04
N ILE A 39 3.13 -3.79 21.95
CA ILE A 39 2.79 -4.60 23.12
C ILE A 39 4.04 -5.35 23.58
N ASP A 40 4.69 -6.04 22.64
CA ASP A 40 5.90 -6.80 22.87
C ASP A 40 6.70 -6.94 21.57
N HIS A 41 7.80 -7.70 21.60
CA HIS A 41 8.70 -7.94 20.47
C HIS A 41 8.04 -8.67 19.27
N LYS A 42 6.86 -9.27 19.46
CA LYS A 42 6.12 -10.01 18.42
C LYS A 42 4.78 -9.39 18.07
N ARG A 43 4.23 -8.48 18.89
CA ARG A 43 2.86 -7.98 18.75
C ARG A 43 2.80 -6.46 18.90
N ALA A 44 1.89 -5.88 18.11
CA ALA A 44 1.54 -4.47 18.18
C ALA A 44 0.03 -4.31 18.28
N LEU A 45 -0.41 -3.22 18.90
CA LEU A 45 -1.79 -2.77 18.86
C LEU A 45 -1.96 -1.90 17.60
N ILE A 46 -2.87 -2.31 16.72
CA ILE A 46 -3.18 -1.59 15.49
C ILE A 46 -4.60 -1.04 15.52
N ASP A 47 -4.81 0.05 14.79
CA ASP A 47 -6.12 0.68 14.59
C ASP A 47 -6.16 1.35 13.21
N GLY A 48 -7.26 1.19 12.47
CA GLY A 48 -7.38 1.65 11.09
C GLY A 48 -8.72 2.34 10.84
N PRO A 49 -8.89 3.60 11.28
CA PRO A 49 -10.10 4.39 11.06
C PRO A 49 -10.13 4.99 9.64
N SER A 50 -10.20 4.11 8.64
CA SER A 50 -10.38 4.51 7.23
C SER A 50 -11.77 5.11 7.01
N SER A 51 -11.90 6.10 6.13
CA SER A 51 -13.19 6.69 5.77
C SER A 51 -14.11 5.68 5.07
N ASP A 52 -13.53 4.73 4.33
CA ASP A 52 -14.28 3.66 3.65
C ASP A 52 -14.62 2.51 4.63
N PRO A 53 -15.92 2.21 4.91
CA PRO A 53 -16.31 1.18 5.88
C PRO A 53 -15.78 -0.23 5.56
N LYS A 54 -15.56 -0.53 4.28
CA LYS A 54 -15.00 -1.80 3.81
C LYS A 54 -13.52 -1.95 4.12
N LEU A 55 -12.82 -0.85 4.40
CA LEU A 55 -11.38 -0.81 4.66
C LEU A 55 -11.05 -0.55 6.14
N VAL A 56 -12.07 -0.29 6.97
CA VAL A 56 -11.90 -0.12 8.41
C VAL A 56 -11.28 -1.37 9.04
N VAL A 57 -10.29 -1.15 9.91
CA VAL A 57 -9.69 -2.18 10.75
C VAL A 57 -9.96 -1.77 12.20
N PRO A 58 -10.77 -2.54 12.95
CA PRO A 58 -11.02 -2.21 14.36
C PRO A 58 -9.74 -2.38 15.17
N ARG A 59 -9.68 -1.62 16.26
CA ARG A 59 -8.58 -1.66 17.21
C ARG A 59 -8.38 -3.08 17.75
N GLN A 60 -7.22 -3.67 17.49
CA GLN A 60 -6.90 -5.04 17.91
C GLN A 60 -5.39 -5.26 18.02
N ALA A 61 -5.01 -6.27 18.79
CA ALA A 61 -3.63 -6.75 18.80
C ALA A 61 -3.36 -7.62 17.57
N ILE A 62 -2.22 -7.42 16.92
CA ILE A 62 -1.78 -8.22 15.78
C ILE A 62 -0.33 -8.64 15.95
N ARG A 63 0.04 -9.80 15.39
CA ARG A 63 1.44 -10.21 15.32
C ARG A 63 2.17 -9.44 14.23
N LEU A 64 3.40 -9.05 14.50
CA LEU A 64 4.27 -8.36 13.55
C LEU A 64 4.58 -9.21 12.31
N THR A 65 4.47 -10.53 12.40
CA THR A 65 4.59 -11.46 11.26
C THR A 65 3.42 -11.37 10.27
N ASP A 66 2.26 -10.91 10.74
CA ASP A 66 1.02 -10.85 9.94
C ASP A 66 0.79 -9.44 9.37
N VAL A 67 1.81 -8.59 9.39
CA VAL A 67 1.74 -7.23 8.85
C VAL A 67 2.99 -6.90 8.04
N LEU A 68 2.84 -6.04 7.03
CA LEU A 68 3.96 -5.42 6.34
C LEU A 68 4.06 -3.94 6.66
N LEU A 69 5.27 -3.51 6.99
CA LEU A 69 5.56 -2.09 7.20
C LEU A 69 5.54 -1.34 5.86
N THR A 70 4.68 -0.33 5.78
CA THR A 70 4.64 0.58 4.64
C THR A 70 5.58 1.76 4.84
N HIS A 71 5.77 2.57 3.80
CA HIS A 71 6.60 3.78 3.89
C HIS A 71 5.86 4.94 4.55
N PHE A 72 4.53 4.87 4.72
CA PHE A 72 3.74 5.93 5.33
C PHE A 72 3.83 5.90 6.86
N THR A 73 3.90 7.09 7.44
CA THR A 73 3.92 7.33 8.89
C THR A 73 3.08 8.54 9.21
N ILE A 74 2.29 8.46 10.27
CA ILE A 74 1.67 9.61 10.92
C ILE A 74 2.68 10.13 11.95
N PRO A 75 3.33 11.27 11.71
CA PRO A 75 4.35 11.78 12.63
C PRO A 75 3.71 12.19 13.96
N LYS A 76 4.45 12.01 15.06
CA LYS A 76 4.08 12.50 16.40
C LYS A 76 2.71 12.00 16.92
N LEU A 77 2.26 10.83 16.49
CA LEU A 77 1.08 10.20 17.08
C LEU A 77 1.36 9.85 18.56
N PRO A 78 0.54 10.30 19.52
CA PRO A 78 0.71 9.92 20.92
C PRO A 78 0.61 8.40 21.08
N ARG A 79 1.49 7.82 21.90
CA ARG A 79 1.39 6.40 22.27
C ARG A 79 0.01 6.13 22.87
N ALA A 80 -0.58 4.99 22.48
CA ALA A 80 -1.91 4.59 22.95
C ALA A 80 -3.05 5.57 22.58
N ALA A 81 -2.87 6.41 21.55
CA ALA A 81 -3.92 7.30 21.03
C ALA A 81 -5.23 6.55 20.80
N ARG A 82 -6.36 7.14 21.22
CA ARG A 82 -7.69 6.58 20.97
C ARG A 82 -8.07 6.73 19.50
N THR A 83 -9.04 5.93 19.05
CA THR A 83 -9.49 5.89 17.65
C THR A 83 -9.89 7.27 17.12
N GLY A 84 -10.58 8.10 17.92
CA GLY A 84 -10.95 9.46 17.49
C GLY A 84 -9.75 10.38 17.23
N THR A 85 -8.72 10.33 18.11
CA THR A 85 -7.48 11.10 17.91
C THR A 85 -6.70 10.59 16.69
N LEU A 86 -6.65 9.28 16.51
CA LEU A 86 -6.02 8.67 15.34
C LEU A 86 -6.76 9.04 14.06
N GLN A 87 -8.09 9.05 14.07
CA GLN A 87 -8.90 9.40 12.90
C GLN A 87 -8.61 10.83 12.43
N ALA A 88 -8.57 11.79 13.35
CA ALA A 88 -8.21 13.17 13.00
C ALA A 88 -6.82 13.25 12.35
N ALA A 89 -5.82 12.57 12.93
CA ALA A 89 -4.46 12.55 12.39
C ALA A 89 -4.36 11.78 11.06
N TRP A 90 -5.18 10.75 10.87
CA TRP A 90 -5.25 9.94 9.65
C TRP A 90 -5.81 10.75 8.48
N GLU A 91 -6.87 11.52 8.75
CA GLU A 91 -7.50 12.44 7.80
C GLU A 91 -6.56 13.60 7.45
N GLU A 92 -5.93 14.23 8.45
CA GLU A 92 -4.93 15.30 8.24
C GLU A 92 -3.75 14.83 7.39
N ALA A 93 -3.25 13.62 7.66
CA ALA A 93 -2.18 13.02 6.88
C ALA A 93 -2.64 12.48 5.52
N ALA A 94 -3.93 12.53 5.20
CA ALA A 94 -4.56 12.03 3.96
C ALA A 94 -4.11 10.60 3.60
N ILE A 95 -4.04 9.71 4.59
CA ILE A 95 -3.46 8.36 4.43
C ILE A 95 -4.23 7.53 3.41
N ASP A 96 -5.55 7.60 3.40
CA ASP A 96 -6.38 6.83 2.45
C ASP A 96 -6.10 7.24 1.00
N ASN A 97 -5.93 8.54 0.74
CA ASN A 97 -5.61 9.06 -0.59
C ASN A 97 -4.21 8.62 -1.02
N LYS A 98 -3.22 8.78 -0.14
CA LYS A 98 -1.84 8.32 -0.38
C LYS A 98 -1.78 6.81 -0.64
N TRP A 99 -2.57 6.03 0.09
CA TRP A 99 -2.66 4.59 -0.12
C TRP A 99 -3.28 4.24 -1.48
N LYS A 100 -4.39 4.89 -1.86
CA LYS A 100 -5.07 4.71 -3.15
C LYS A 100 -4.17 5.06 -4.34
N GLU A 101 -3.35 6.10 -4.21
CA GLU A 101 -2.36 6.47 -5.23
C GLU A 101 -1.19 5.50 -5.32
N GLY A 102 -0.90 4.77 -4.25
CA GLY A 102 0.18 3.81 -4.17
C GLY A 102 0.06 2.64 -5.15
N ASN A 103 1.20 2.14 -5.61
CA ASN A 103 1.27 0.97 -6.50
C ASN A 103 0.62 -0.29 -5.90
N TRP A 104 0.60 -0.42 -4.57
CA TRP A 104 -0.06 -1.53 -3.89
C TRP A 104 -1.57 -1.54 -4.13
N ALA A 105 -2.25 -0.41 -3.85
CA ALA A 105 -3.69 -0.29 -4.07
C ALA A 105 -4.04 -0.44 -5.55
N LYS A 106 -3.30 0.23 -6.45
CA LYS A 106 -3.49 0.11 -7.91
C LYS A 106 -3.35 -1.32 -8.42
N ARG A 107 -2.36 -2.08 -7.93
CA ARG A 107 -2.17 -3.49 -8.30
C ARG A 107 -3.29 -4.38 -7.77
N LYS A 108 -3.73 -4.16 -6.53
CA LYS A 108 -4.85 -4.90 -5.94
C LYS A 108 -6.13 -4.69 -6.75
N GLU A 109 -6.46 -3.43 -7.02
CA GLU A 109 -7.61 -3.05 -7.82
C GLU A 109 -7.52 -3.61 -9.25
N GLN A 110 -6.36 -3.54 -9.89
CA GLN A 110 -6.16 -4.15 -11.20
C GLN A 110 -6.40 -5.67 -11.17
N GLY A 111 -5.98 -6.35 -10.10
CA GLY A 111 -6.24 -7.77 -9.90
C GLY A 111 -7.72 -8.08 -9.77
N GLU A 112 -8.44 -7.30 -8.96
CA GLU A 112 -9.89 -7.42 -8.78
C GLU A 112 -10.64 -7.18 -10.10
N ARG A 113 -10.32 -6.09 -10.82
CA ARG A 113 -10.88 -5.81 -12.15
C ARG A 113 -10.64 -6.93 -13.14
N ARG A 114 -9.43 -7.54 -13.15
CA ARG A 114 -9.11 -8.68 -14.03
C ARG A 114 -9.92 -9.93 -13.70
N LYS A 115 -10.15 -10.19 -12.40
CA LYS A 115 -10.99 -11.32 -11.96
C LYS A 115 -12.46 -11.11 -12.35
N ALA A 116 -12.93 -9.87 -12.34
CA ALA A 116 -14.31 -9.50 -12.68
C ALA A 116 -14.59 -9.43 -14.20
N LEU A 117 -13.61 -9.64 -15.09
CA LEU A 117 -13.82 -9.55 -16.54
C LEU A 117 -14.77 -10.65 -17.05
N THR A 118 -15.72 -10.25 -17.89
CA THR A 118 -16.52 -11.17 -18.70
C THR A 118 -15.71 -11.72 -19.88
N ASP A 119 -16.19 -12.78 -20.53
CA ASP A 119 -15.49 -13.35 -21.68
C ASP A 119 -15.33 -12.35 -22.84
N PHE A 120 -16.39 -11.58 -23.12
CA PHE A 120 -16.35 -10.52 -24.12
C PHE A 120 -15.32 -9.43 -23.78
N ASP A 121 -15.19 -9.05 -22.50
CA ASP A 121 -14.18 -8.07 -22.10
C ASP A 121 -12.76 -8.64 -22.20
N ARG A 122 -12.56 -9.94 -21.95
CA ARG A 122 -11.27 -10.61 -22.19
C ARG A 122 -10.90 -10.56 -23.67
N PHE A 123 -11.87 -10.75 -24.57
CA PHE A 123 -11.66 -10.60 -26.02
C PHE A 123 -11.28 -9.17 -26.40
N LYS A 124 -11.98 -8.14 -25.86
CA LYS A 124 -11.59 -6.73 -26.07
C LYS A 124 -10.16 -6.45 -25.60
N VAL A 125 -9.82 -6.90 -24.39
CA VAL A 125 -8.47 -6.76 -23.83
C VAL A 125 -7.42 -7.44 -24.72
N LEU A 126 -7.73 -8.61 -25.28
CA LEU A 126 -6.85 -9.32 -26.22
C LEU A 126 -6.62 -8.49 -27.49
N ARG A 127 -7.68 -7.96 -28.10
CA ARG A 127 -7.59 -7.11 -29.30
C ARG A 127 -6.74 -5.87 -29.05
N LEU A 128 -7.02 -5.14 -27.96
CA LEU A 128 -6.25 -3.95 -27.57
C LEU A 128 -4.77 -4.27 -27.28
N LYS A 129 -4.48 -5.40 -26.63
CA LYS A 129 -3.10 -5.86 -26.42
C LYS A 129 -2.38 -6.14 -27.73
N LYS A 130 -3.07 -6.71 -28.74
CA LYS A 130 -2.49 -6.98 -30.06
C LYS A 130 -2.13 -5.68 -30.79
N GLN A 131 -3.04 -4.69 -30.78
CA GLN A 131 -2.80 -3.37 -31.35
C GLN A 131 -1.61 -2.67 -30.69
N ARG A 132 -1.60 -2.59 -29.35
CA ARG A 132 -0.49 -1.99 -28.60
C ARG A 132 0.86 -2.65 -28.90
N ARG A 133 0.91 -3.99 -28.95
CA ARG A 133 2.15 -4.73 -29.27
C ARG A 133 2.66 -4.43 -30.68
N PHE A 134 1.75 -4.29 -31.64
CA PHE A 134 2.11 -3.95 -33.01
C PHE A 134 2.75 -2.55 -33.09
N GLU A 135 2.13 -1.55 -32.46
CA GLU A 135 2.66 -0.18 -32.41
C GLU A 135 4.01 -0.11 -31.69
N GLN A 136 4.16 -0.81 -30.56
CA GLN A 136 5.43 -0.90 -29.83
C GLN A 136 6.55 -1.50 -30.67
N ARG A 137 6.27 -2.58 -31.41
CA ARG A 137 7.27 -3.20 -32.32
C ARG A 137 7.63 -2.29 -33.48
N LYS A 138 6.65 -1.57 -34.04
CA LYS A 138 6.89 -0.59 -35.10
C LYS A 138 7.80 0.54 -34.60
N ALA A 139 7.55 1.07 -33.41
CA ALA A 139 8.38 2.11 -32.80
C ALA A 139 9.80 1.60 -32.50
N LEU A 140 9.91 0.39 -31.92
CA LEU A 140 11.19 -0.22 -31.59
C LEU A 140 12.04 -0.50 -32.84
N SER A 141 11.43 -1.01 -33.91
CA SER A 141 12.12 -1.24 -35.19
C SER A 141 12.68 0.05 -35.79
N LYS A 142 11.96 1.18 -35.67
CA LYS A 142 12.48 2.49 -36.09
C LYS A 142 13.68 2.93 -35.27
N ILE A 143 13.60 2.80 -33.94
CA ILE A 143 14.70 3.15 -33.02
C ILE A 143 15.94 2.31 -33.33
N GLN A 144 15.76 0.99 -33.54
CA GLN A 144 16.86 0.08 -33.89
C GLN A 144 17.48 0.37 -35.25
N ALA A 145 16.71 0.87 -36.22
CA ALA A 145 17.24 1.26 -37.52
C ALA A 145 18.00 2.60 -37.48
N SER A 146 17.73 3.44 -36.48
CA SER A 146 18.40 4.74 -36.28
C SER A 146 19.58 4.70 -35.31
N ALA A 147 19.76 3.61 -34.57
CA ALA A 147 20.85 3.37 -33.62
C ALA A 147 21.96 2.57 -34.29
#